data_AF-A0A2T2RVG5-F1
#
_entry.id   AF-A0A2T2RVG5-F1
#
_cell.length_a   1.000
_cell.length_b   1.000
_cell.length_c   1.000
_cell.angle_alpha   90.00
_cell.angle_beta   90.00
_cell.angle_gamma   90.00
#
_symmetry.space_group_name_H-M   'P 1'
#
loop_
_entity.id
_entity.type
_entity.pdbx_description
1 polymer ?
#
loop_
_entity_poly.entity_id
_entity_poly.type
_entity_poly.pdbx_seq_one_letter_code
_entity_poly.pdbx_strand_id
1 'polypeptide(L)' 'MRQDATRELLFRDYLIEHPAEAARYEALKRELADQFPTNREAYTNGKNAFIDEIVEKARLLSNT' A
#
# COMPACT_ATOMS: atom_id res chain seq x y z
N MET A 1 -7.23 -13.12 -6.63
CA MET A 1 -7.21 -12.74 -5.19
C MET A 1 -8.29 -13.46 -4.41
N ARG A 2 -8.07 -13.79 -3.12
CA ARG A 2 -9.11 -14.38 -2.24
C ARG A 2 -9.87 -13.29 -1.50
N GLN A 3 -11.20 -13.39 -1.42
CA GLN A 3 -12.05 -12.40 -0.75
C GLN A 3 -11.88 -12.36 0.78
N ASP A 4 -11.50 -13.49 1.39
CA ASP A 4 -11.27 -13.60 2.85
C ASP A 4 -9.79 -13.38 3.24
N ALA A 5 -8.97 -12.82 2.34
CA ALA A 5 -7.58 -12.54 2.63
C ALA A 5 -7.44 -11.36 3.61
N THR A 6 -6.43 -11.41 4.48
CA THR A 6 -6.15 -10.30 5.40
C THR A 6 -5.79 -9.03 4.63
N ARG A 7 -5.92 -7.87 5.28
CA ARG A 7 -5.57 -6.55 4.70
C ARG A 7 -4.15 -6.54 4.13
N GLU A 8 -3.20 -7.16 4.84
CA GLU A 8 -1.79 -7.24 4.44
C GLU A 8 -1.60 -8.12 3.20
N LEU A 9 -2.34 -9.24 3.11
CA LEU A 9 -2.29 -10.12 1.95
C LEU A 9 -2.92 -9.47 0.71
N LEU A 10 -4.06 -8.80 0.87
CA LEU A 10 -4.69 -8.02 -0.21
C LEU A 10 -3.74 -6.94 -0.73
N PHE A 11 -3.12 -6.18 0.18
CA PHE A 11 -2.15 -5.17 -0.20
C PHE A 11 -0.95 -5.76 -0.96
N ARG A 12 -0.32 -6.80 -0.41
CA ARG A 12 0.86 -7.44 -1.00
C ARG A 12 0.56 -8.00 -2.38
N ASP A 13 -0.49 -8.81 -2.49
CA ASP A 13 -0.81 -9.51 -3.73
C ASP A 13 -1.22 -8.49 -4.82
N TYR A 14 -1.87 -7.37 -4.45
CA TYR A 14 -2.22 -6.31 -5.39
C TYR A 14 -0.97 -5.67 -6.00
N LEU A 15 0.00 -5.32 -5.15
CA LEU A 15 1.23 -4.71 -5.61
C LEU A 15 2.09 -5.65 -6.49
N ILE A 16 2.00 -6.97 -6.27
CA ILE A 16 2.67 -7.96 -7.13
C ILE A 16 2.06 -7.94 -8.54
N GLU A 17 0.74 -7.86 -8.64
CA GLU A 17 0.02 -7.86 -9.92
C GLU A 17 0.04 -6.48 -10.62
N HIS A 18 0.30 -5.40 -9.88
CA HIS A 18 0.27 -4.03 -10.37
C HIS A 18 1.60 -3.27 -10.12
N PRO A 19 2.62 -3.49 -10.99
CA PRO A 19 3.96 -2.92 -10.79
C PRO A 19 4.01 -1.39 -10.79
N ALA A 20 3.08 -0.72 -11.49
CA ALA A 20 2.98 0.74 -11.48
C ALA A 20 2.59 1.28 -10.08
N GLU A 21 1.68 0.59 -9.39
CA GLU A 21 1.27 0.96 -8.03
C GLU A 21 2.38 0.60 -7.02
N ALA A 22 3.11 -0.48 -7.24
CA ALA A 22 4.30 -0.80 -6.45
C ALA A 22 5.38 0.30 -6.55
N ALA A 23 5.62 0.82 -7.75
CA ALA A 23 6.53 1.94 -7.98
C ALA A 23 6.04 3.23 -7.29
N ARG A 24 4.73 3.51 -7.32
CA ARG A 24 4.13 4.64 -6.59
C ARG A 24 4.32 4.50 -5.08
N TYR A 25 4.15 3.29 -4.54
CA TYR A 25 4.40 3.02 -3.12
C TYR A 25 5.87 3.17 -2.74
N GLU A 26 6.78 2.76 -3.61
CA GLU A 26 8.21 2.95 -3.40
C GLU A 26 8.57 4.44 -3.33
N ALA A 27 8.10 5.23 -4.29
CA ALA A 27 8.32 6.68 -4.31
C ALA A 27 7.80 7.35 -3.03
N LEU A 28 6.58 7.01 -2.60
CA LEU A 28 6.00 7.50 -1.35
C LEU A 28 6.87 7.16 -0.14
N LYS A 29 7.38 5.92 -0.04
CA LYS A 29 8.27 5.53 1.06
C LYS A 29 9.56 6.34 1.07
N ARG A 30 10.15 6.63 -0.10
CA ARG A 30 11.36 7.45 -0.20
C ARG A 30 11.08 8.88 0.26
N GLU A 31 10.01 9.50 -0.24
CA GLU A 31 9.58 10.83 0.16
C GLU A 31 9.34 10.92 1.67
N LEU A 32 8.62 9.97 2.26
CA LEU A 32 8.35 9.95 3.70
C LEU A 32 9.62 9.72 4.53
N ALA A 33 10.58 8.93 4.04
CA ALA A 33 11.85 8.72 4.72
C ALA A 33 12.68 10.01 4.73
N ASP A 34 12.66 10.78 3.64
CA ASP A 34 13.32 12.07 3.52
C ASP A 34 12.64 13.13 4.41
N GLN A 35 11.30 13.14 4.48
CA GLN A 35 10.53 14.07 5.32
C GLN A 35 10.60 13.75 6.82
N PHE A 36 10.65 12.47 7.19
CA PHE A 36 10.58 12.00 8.57
C PHE A 36 11.76 11.09 8.96
N PRO A 37 13.02 11.54 8.85
CA PRO A 37 14.20 10.69 9.02
C PRO A 37 14.35 10.10 10.43
N THR A 38 13.83 10.78 11.45
CA THR A 38 13.88 10.33 12.85
C THR A 38 12.50 10.08 13.45
N ASN A 39 11.42 10.40 12.73
CA ASN A 39 10.04 10.24 13.20
C ASN A 39 9.39 9.01 12.55
N ARG A 40 9.64 7.85 13.15
CA ARG A 40 9.12 6.56 12.68
C ARG A 40 7.59 6.50 12.66
N GLU A 41 6.92 7.17 13.60
CA GLU A 41 5.46 7.20 13.67
C GLU A 41 4.89 7.97 12.48
N ALA A 42 5.40 9.17 12.19
CA ALA A 42 5.00 9.95 11.03
C ALA A 42 5.25 9.21 9.71
N TYR A 43 6.41 8.55 9.57
CA TYR A 43 6.72 7.69 8.43
C TYR A 43 5.70 6.53 8.27
N THR A 44 5.28 5.92 9.37
CA THR A 44 4.33 4.80 9.32
C THR A 44 2.94 5.30 8.97
N ASN A 45 2.48 6.36 9.63
CA ASN A 45 1.16 6.95 9.43
C ASN A 45 1.01 7.55 8.02
N GLY A 46 2.07 8.13 7.46
CA GLY A 46 2.07 8.72 6.12
C GLY A 46 1.77 7.73 4.99
N LYS A 47 1.88 6.42 5.24
CA LYS A 47 1.56 5.38 4.26
C LYS A 47 0.12 4.87 4.35
N ASN A 48 -0.61 5.17 5.43
CA ASN A 48 -1.89 4.53 5.72
C ASN A 48 -2.93 4.77 4.62
N ALA A 49 -3.08 6.02 4.17
CA ALA A 49 -4.03 6.38 3.11
C ALA A 49 -3.76 5.62 1.79
N PHE A 50 -2.48 5.48 1.43
CA PHE A 50 -2.07 4.70 0.26
C PHE A 50 -2.41 3.22 0.43
N ILE A 51 -2.12 2.63 1.60
CA ILE A 51 -2.39 1.22 1.85
C ILE A 51 -3.89 0.96 1.81
N ASP A 52 -4.71 1.84 2.39
CA ASP A 52 -6.17 1.73 2.35
C ASP A 52 -6.70 1.81 0.91
N GLU A 53 -6.21 2.75 0.10
CA GLU A 53 -6.55 2.87 -1.32
C GLU A 53 -6.29 1.56 -2.10
N ILE A 54 -5.11 0.96 -1.91
CA ILE A 54 -4.73 -0.28 -2.59
C ILE A 54 -5.57 -1.47 -2.11
N VAL A 55 -5.87 -1.56 -0.82
CA VAL A 55 -6.72 -2.62 -0.27
C VAL A 55 -8.13 -2.53 -0.83
N GLU A 56 -8.69 -1.32 -0.98
CA GLU A 56 -10.00 -1.14 -1.62
C GLU A 56 -9.98 -1.54 -3.10
N LYS A 57 -8.95 -1.13 -3.85
CA LYS A 57 -8.76 -1.57 -5.24
C LYS A 57 -8.68 -3.11 -5.34
N ALA A 58 -7.96 -3.76 -4.44
CA ALA A 58 -7.83 -5.21 -4.36
C ALA A 58 -9.18 -5.91 -4.10
N ARG A 59 -9.99 -5.36 -3.18
CA ARG A 59 -11.34 -5.86 -2.89
C ARG A 59 -12.25 -5.74 -4.11
N LEU A 60 -12.26 -4.59 -4.77
CA LEU A 60 -13.09 -4.35 -5.95
C LEU A 60 -12.71 -5.26 -7.14
N LEU A 61 -11.41 -5.51 -7.34
CA LEU A 61 -10.94 -6.43 -8.38
C LEU A 61 -11.39 -7.87 -8.10
N SER A 62 -11.47 -8.26 -6.83
CA SER A 62 -11.94 -9.60 -6.45
C SER A 62 -13.46 -9.79 -6.60
N ASN A 63 -14.21 -8.70 -6.79
CA ASN A 63 -15.68 -8.68 -6.94
C ASN A 63 -16.14 -8.64 -8.41
N THR A 64 -15.22 -8.65 -9.37
CA THR A 64 -15.50 -8.66 -10.82
C THR A 64 -15.13 -10.02 -11.39
#